data_AF-A0A844ENT9-F1
#
_entry.id   AF-A0A844ENT9-F1
#
_cell.length_a   1.000
_cell.length_b   1.000
_cell.length_c   1.000
_cell.angle_alpha   90.00
_cell.angle_beta   90.00
_cell.angle_gamma   90.00
#
_symmetry.space_group_name_H-M   'P 1'
#
loop_
_entity.id
_entity.type
_entity.pdbx_description
1 polymer ?
#
loop_
_entity_poly.entity_id
_entity_poly.type
_entity_poly.pdbx_seq_one_letter_code
_entity_poly.pdbx_strand_id
1 'polypeptide(L)'
;GLLAAITLSYQQIIHAYPSGGGAYVVASTNWGQQAGLVAGGSLLVDYMLTVAVSTTSATEAITSAIPSLYSHQVLISCLIVVAIMLLNLRGIRESASFLTLPVYLFIIMIIGMIVYGGYNIVTGNIAYHAAAHIGAPVEGMTLVLFFRAFSSG
;
A
#
# COMPACT_ATOMS: atom_id res chain seq x y z
N GLY A 1 -0.89 -12.03 14.70
CA GLY A 1 -1.65 -11.57 15.87
C GLY A 1 -2.58 -10.43 15.51
N LEU A 2 -2.02 -9.26 15.22
CA LEU A 2 -2.80 -8.03 14.96
C LEU A 2 -3.80 -8.15 13.79
N LEU A 3 -3.38 -8.71 12.64
CA LEU A 3 -4.28 -8.90 11.50
C LEU A 3 -5.52 -9.73 11.87
N ALA A 4 -5.34 -10.86 12.56
CA ALA A 4 -6.45 -11.69 13.00
C ALA A 4 -7.40 -10.95 13.97
N ALA A 5 -6.84 -10.18 14.91
CA ALA A 5 -7.65 -9.36 15.82
C ALA A 5 -8.48 -8.30 15.07
N ILE A 6 -7.86 -7.61 14.10
CA ILE A 6 -8.55 -6.63 13.26
C ILE A 6 -9.64 -7.31 12.41
N THR A 7 -9.34 -8.47 11.80
CA THR A 7 -10.33 -9.22 11.01
C THR A 7 -11.55 -9.61 11.85
N LEU A 8 -11.34 -10.15 13.05
CA LEU A 8 -12.43 -10.51 13.96
C LEU A 8 -13.21 -9.28 14.42
N SER A 9 -12.52 -8.18 14.74
CA SER A 9 -13.18 -6.92 15.11
C SER A 9 -14.06 -6.38 13.98
N TYR A 10 -13.58 -6.41 12.73
CA TYR A 10 -14.36 -5.99 11.56
C TYR A 10 -15.58 -6.89 11.35
N GLN A 11 -15.43 -8.21 11.52
CA GLN A 11 -16.58 -9.13 11.44
C GLN A 11 -17.65 -8.75 12.47
N GLN A 12 -17.28 -8.49 13.72
CA GLN A 12 -18.23 -8.08 14.76
C GLN A 12 -18.96 -6.78 14.40
N ILE A 13 -18.23 -5.78 13.91
CA ILE A 13 -18.82 -4.50 13.49
C ILE A 13 -19.80 -4.69 12.33
N ILE A 14 -19.45 -5.50 11.33
CA ILE A 14 -20.33 -5.76 10.17
C ILE A 14 -21.64 -6.43 10.61
N HIS A 15 -21.57 -7.39 11.55
CA HIS A 15 -22.77 -8.04 12.08
C HIS A 15 -23.62 -7.09 12.95
N ALA A 16 -22.99 -6.19 13.70
CA ALA A 16 -23.69 -5.22 14.56
C ALA A 16 -24.35 -4.07 13.75
N TYR A 17 -23.81 -3.74 12.57
CA TYR A 17 -24.29 -2.64 11.72
C TYR A 17 -24.63 -3.12 10.29
N PRO A 18 -25.67 -3.97 10.12
CA PRO A 18 -26.02 -4.57 8.82
C PRO A 18 -26.52 -3.56 7.79
N SER A 19 -27.05 -2.42 8.24
CA SER A 19 -27.51 -1.31 7.40
C SER A 19 -26.37 -0.57 6.67
N GLY A 20 -25.11 -0.85 7.02
CA GLY A 20 -23.95 -0.08 6.58
C GLY A 20 -23.87 1.28 7.28
N GLY A 21 -22.69 1.91 7.21
CA GLY A 21 -22.50 3.23 7.84
C GLY A 21 -21.05 3.71 7.92
N GLY A 22 -20.06 2.83 7.76
CA GLY A 22 -18.64 3.21 7.87
C GLY A 22 -18.28 3.75 9.26
N ALA A 23 -17.01 4.11 9.45
CA ALA A 23 -16.51 4.51 10.77
C ALA A 23 -17.19 5.78 11.30
N TYR A 24 -17.62 6.70 10.42
CA TYR A 24 -18.35 7.91 10.81
C TYR A 24 -19.69 7.59 11.49
N VAL A 25 -20.55 6.75 10.90
CA VAL A 25 -21.87 6.44 11.47
C VAL A 25 -21.72 5.62 12.74
N VAL A 26 -20.78 4.67 12.78
CA VAL A 26 -20.53 3.86 13.99
C VAL A 26 -20.03 4.75 15.13
N ALA A 27 -19.09 5.67 14.89
CA ALA A 27 -18.61 6.59 15.91
C ALA A 27 -19.70 7.57 16.37
N SER A 28 -20.49 8.11 15.43
CA SER A 28 -21.55 9.08 15.72
C SER A 28 -22.67 8.49 16.58
N THR A 29 -23.06 7.25 16.29
CA THR A 29 -24.15 6.56 16.99
C THR A 29 -23.78 6.12 18.40
N ASN A 30 -22.51 5.77 18.64
CA ASN A 30 -22.06 5.27 19.95
C ASN A 30 -21.43 6.36 20.85
N TRP A 31 -20.71 7.33 20.26
CA TRP A 31 -19.87 8.30 20.99
C TRP A 31 -20.30 9.75 20.73
N GLY A 32 -21.36 9.95 19.97
CA GLY A 32 -21.91 11.27 19.63
C GLY A 32 -21.25 11.93 18.42
N GLN A 33 -21.85 13.04 17.99
CA GLN A 33 -21.54 13.72 16.74
C GLN A 33 -20.08 14.20 16.63
N GLN A 34 -19.48 14.66 17.73
CA GLN A 34 -18.09 15.16 17.73
C GLN A 34 -17.09 14.04 17.42
N ALA A 35 -17.26 12.87 18.04
CA ALA A 35 -16.43 11.69 17.75
C ALA A 35 -16.64 11.20 16.32
N GLY A 36 -17.88 11.27 15.82
CA GLY A 36 -18.21 11.07 14.42
C GLY A 36 -17.39 11.95 13.48
N LEU A 37 -17.41 13.27 13.69
CA LEU A 37 -16.68 14.23 12.86
C LEU A 37 -15.17 13.97 12.84
N VAL A 38 -14.56 13.63 13.98
CA VAL A 38 -13.14 13.26 14.04
C VAL A 38 -12.87 11.99 13.24
N ALA A 39 -13.71 10.95 13.38
CA ALA A 39 -13.58 9.72 12.60
C ALA A 39 -13.73 9.98 11.09
N GLY A 40 -14.71 10.81 10.69
CA GLY A 40 -14.91 11.21 9.30
C GLY A 40 -13.73 12.00 8.74
N GLY A 41 -13.22 12.98 9.48
CA GLY A 41 -12.04 13.75 9.10
C GLY A 41 -10.80 12.87 8.94
N SER A 42 -10.58 11.93 9.86
CA SER A 42 -9.49 10.96 9.77
C SER A 42 -9.60 10.08 8.52
N LEU A 43 -10.81 9.62 8.17
CA LEU A 43 -11.01 8.83 6.95
C LEU A 43 -10.70 9.61 5.67
N LEU A 44 -11.02 10.91 5.62
CA LEU A 44 -10.68 11.75 4.47
C LEU A 44 -9.16 11.91 4.31
N VAL A 45 -8.45 12.12 5.42
CA VAL A 45 -6.98 12.19 5.42
C VAL A 45 -6.38 10.84 5.00
N ASP A 46 -6.90 9.73 5.53
CA ASP A 46 -6.48 8.38 5.17
C ASP A 46 -6.64 8.11 3.66
N TYR A 47 -7.77 8.53 3.08
CA TYR A 47 -7.97 8.42 1.62
C TYR A 47 -7.01 9.27 0.81
N MET A 48 -6.74 10.51 1.23
CA MET A 48 -5.75 11.36 0.55
C MET A 48 -4.35 10.75 0.62
N LEU A 49 -3.96 10.26 1.80
CA LEU A 49 -2.65 9.66 2.02
C LEU A 49 -2.50 8.36 1.23
N THR A 50 -3.53 7.50 1.21
CA THR A 50 -3.52 6.25 0.46
C THR A 50 -3.27 6.50 -1.03
N VAL A 51 -3.94 7.50 -1.63
CA VAL A 51 -3.72 7.87 -3.03
C VAL A 51 -2.31 8.44 -3.25
N ALA A 52 -1.84 9.30 -2.34
CA ALA A 52 -0.51 9.89 -2.44
C ALA A 52 0.61 8.85 -2.36
N VAL A 53 0.56 7.96 -1.37
CA VAL A 53 1.56 6.90 -1.16
C VAL A 53 1.53 5.92 -2.32
N SER A 54 0.34 5.42 -2.70
CA SER A 54 0.23 4.44 -3.80
C SER A 54 0.75 4.99 -5.12
N THR A 55 0.46 6.26 -5.43
CA THR A 55 0.92 6.87 -6.69
C THR A 55 2.43 7.14 -6.67
N THR A 56 2.99 7.47 -5.51
CA THR A 56 4.43 7.67 -5.34
C THR A 56 5.17 6.35 -5.52
N SER A 57 4.75 5.28 -4.85
CA SER A 57 5.34 3.94 -5.01
C SER A 57 5.19 3.39 -6.43
N ALA A 58 4.06 3.65 -7.10
CA ALA A 58 3.90 3.30 -8.51
C ALA A 58 4.93 4.01 -9.40
N THR A 59 5.18 5.29 -9.13
CA THR A 59 6.17 6.07 -9.89
C THR A 59 7.59 5.60 -9.60
N GLU A 60 7.91 5.26 -8.36
CA GLU A 60 9.19 4.64 -7.99
C GLU A 60 9.43 3.31 -8.70
N ALA A 61 8.40 2.46 -8.81
CA ALA A 61 8.49 1.22 -9.56
C ALA A 61 8.79 1.48 -11.05
N ILE A 62 8.17 2.50 -11.65
CA ILE A 62 8.40 2.89 -13.05
C ILE A 62 9.83 3.43 -13.24
N THR A 63 10.28 4.34 -12.37
CA THR A 63 11.63 4.92 -12.48
C THR A 63 12.73 3.91 -12.14
N SER A 64 12.45 2.92 -11.30
CA SER A 64 13.35 1.79 -11.04
C SER A 64 13.51 0.89 -12.27
N ALA A 65 12.43 0.67 -13.03
CA ALA A 65 12.47 -0.07 -14.29
C ALA A 65 13.12 0.73 -15.44
N ILE A 66 12.95 2.06 -15.44
CA ILE A 66 13.46 2.96 -16.49
C ILE A 66 14.22 4.14 -15.83
N PRO A 67 15.53 4.00 -15.55
CA PRO A 67 16.30 4.99 -14.79
C PRO A 67 16.38 6.38 -15.41
N SER A 68 16.24 6.51 -16.73
CA SER A 68 16.25 7.82 -17.42
C SER A 68 15.10 8.74 -17.01
N LEU A 69 14.03 8.20 -16.43
CA LEU A 69 12.85 8.95 -15.97
C LEU A 69 13.02 9.52 -14.55
N TYR A 70 14.11 9.22 -13.84
CA TYR A 70 14.30 9.63 -12.44
C TYR A 70 14.21 11.15 -12.24
N SER A 71 14.76 11.93 -13.17
CA SER A 71 14.72 13.41 -13.11
C SER A 71 13.30 13.99 -13.20
N HIS A 72 12.31 13.20 -13.65
CA HIS A 72 10.93 13.65 -13.89
C HIS A 72 9.92 12.95 -12.97
N GLN A 73 10.38 12.28 -11.91
CA GLN A 73 9.54 11.49 -11.01
C GLN A 73 8.32 12.26 -10.49
N VAL A 74 8.52 13.49 -10.00
CA VAL A 74 7.41 14.32 -9.49
C VAL A 74 6.36 14.62 -10.56
N LEU A 75 6.82 14.94 -11.78
CA LEU A 75 5.92 15.24 -12.90
C LEU A 75 5.12 14.00 -13.30
N ILE A 76 5.77 12.83 -13.35
CA ILE A 76 5.10 11.56 -13.64
C ILE A 76 4.06 11.23 -12.57
N SER A 77 4.39 11.36 -11.28
CA SER A 77 3.43 11.14 -10.18
C SER A 77 2.21 12.04 -10.33
N CYS A 78 2.39 13.34 -10.57
CA CYS A 78 1.29 14.28 -10.77
C CYS A 78 0.42 13.91 -11.99
N LEU A 79 1.04 13.53 -13.10
CA LEU A 79 0.31 13.08 -14.29
C LEU A 79 -0.51 11.81 -14.01
N ILE A 80 0.02 10.86 -13.24
CA ILE A 80 -0.71 9.65 -12.84
C ILE A 80 -1.92 10.01 -11.98
N VAL A 81 -1.77 10.89 -10.98
CA VAL A 81 -2.91 11.36 -10.16
C VAL A 81 -3.99 12.00 -11.04
N VAL A 82 -3.60 12.92 -11.93
CA VAL A 82 -4.55 13.58 -12.84
C VAL A 82 -5.22 12.57 -13.77
N ALA A 83 -4.48 11.61 -14.30
CA ALA A 83 -5.04 10.55 -15.15
C ALA A 83 -6.06 9.71 -14.37
N ILE A 84 -5.72 9.24 -13.17
CA ILE A 84 -6.63 8.48 -12.31
C ILE A 84 -7.87 9.32 -11.96
N MET A 85 -7.70 10.61 -11.65
CA MET A 85 -8.82 11.52 -11.41
C MET A 85 -9.76 11.60 -12.62
N LEU A 86 -9.21 11.81 -13.83
CA LEU A 86 -9.99 11.87 -15.07
C LEU A 86 -10.73 10.55 -15.35
N LEU A 87 -10.07 9.41 -15.10
CA LEU A 87 -10.68 8.08 -15.23
C LEU A 87 -11.85 7.90 -14.25
N ASN A 88 -11.71 8.35 -13.00
CA ASN A 88 -12.77 8.31 -12.00
C ASN A 88 -13.95 9.24 -12.37
N LEU A 89 -13.66 10.45 -12.86
CA LEU A 89 -14.70 11.42 -13.29
C LEU A 89 -15.43 10.96 -14.55
N ARG A 90 -14.78 10.24 -15.46
CA ARG A 90 -15.41 9.62 -16.64
C ARG A 90 -16.35 8.46 -16.30
N GLY A 91 -16.38 8.01 -15.04
CA GLY A 91 -17.35 7.02 -14.60
C GLY A 91 -17.06 5.62 -15.13
N ILE A 92 -15.81 5.14 -15.03
CA ILE A 92 -15.38 3.74 -15.34
C ILE A 92 -16.08 2.66 -14.47
N ARG A 93 -17.14 3.02 -13.73
CA ARG A 93 -17.94 2.16 -12.85
C ARG A 93 -18.47 0.88 -13.51
N GLU A 94 -18.69 0.85 -14.82
CA GLU A 94 -19.16 -0.36 -15.53
C GLU A 94 -18.08 -1.43 -15.73
N SER A 95 -16.80 -1.16 -15.44
CA SER A 95 -15.68 -2.07 -15.70
C SER A 95 -14.94 -2.50 -14.43
N ALA A 96 -15.64 -2.81 -13.33
CA ALA A 96 -15.01 -3.44 -12.16
C ALA A 96 -14.21 -4.71 -12.53
N SER A 97 -14.62 -5.41 -13.60
CA SER A 97 -13.89 -6.56 -14.16
C SER A 97 -12.56 -6.22 -14.84
N PHE A 98 -12.32 -4.96 -15.26
CA PHE A 98 -11.02 -4.59 -15.83
C PHE A 98 -9.94 -4.51 -14.74
N LEU A 99 -10.32 -4.07 -13.53
CA LEU A 99 -9.40 -3.98 -12.40
C LEU A 99 -9.05 -5.34 -11.77
N THR A 100 -9.86 -6.38 -12.00
CA THR A 100 -9.53 -7.72 -11.49
C THR A 100 -8.34 -8.36 -12.21
N LEU A 101 -8.18 -8.09 -13.52
CA LEU A 101 -7.10 -8.65 -14.33
C LEU A 101 -5.69 -8.30 -13.80
N PRO A 102 -5.33 -7.02 -13.56
CA PRO A 102 -4.01 -6.67 -13.04
C PRO A 102 -3.77 -7.22 -11.62
N VAL A 103 -4.82 -7.33 -10.79
CA VAL A 103 -4.70 -7.91 -9.45
C VAL A 103 -4.32 -9.39 -9.51
N TYR A 104 -5.00 -10.19 -10.33
CA TYR A 104 -4.66 -11.61 -10.46
C TYR A 104 -3.30 -11.83 -11.10
N LEU A 105 -2.94 -11.03 -12.11
CA LEU A 105 -1.61 -11.08 -12.72
C LEU A 105 -0.53 -10.80 -11.67
N PHE A 106 -0.70 -9.75 -10.85
CA PHE A 106 0.23 -9.42 -9.77
C PHE A 106 0.40 -10.57 -8.77
N ILE A 107 -0.70 -11.21 -8.34
CA ILE A 107 -0.67 -12.36 -7.42
C ILE A 107 0.13 -13.52 -8.04
N ILE A 108 -0.15 -13.87 -9.30
CA ILE A 108 0.55 -14.97 -10.00
C ILE A 108 2.05 -14.67 -10.13
N MET A 109 2.42 -13.43 -10.49
CA MET A 109 3.80 -13.02 -10.62
C MET A 109 4.56 -13.10 -9.28
N ILE A 110 3.95 -12.66 -8.18
CA ILE A 110 4.57 -12.77 -6.85
C ILE A 110 4.74 -14.23 -6.45
N ILE A 111 3.72 -15.07 -6.63
CA ILE A 111 3.82 -16.51 -6.32
C ILE A 111 4.93 -17.15 -7.14
N GLY A 112 5.00 -16.86 -8.44
CA GLY A 112 6.05 -17.34 -9.33
C GLY A 112 7.44 -16.90 -8.88
N MET A 113 7.61 -15.62 -8.50
CA MET A 113 8.86 -15.08 -7.96
C MET A 113 9.28 -15.78 -6.67
N ILE A 114 8.34 -16.03 -5.75
CA ILE A 114 8.61 -16.74 -4.48
C ILE A 114 9.03 -18.19 -4.75
N VAL A 115 8.30 -18.91 -5.62
CA VAL A 115 8.61 -20.30 -5.97
C VAL A 115 9.97 -20.40 -6.66
N TYR A 116 10.24 -19.52 -7.62
CA TYR A 116 11.52 -19.49 -8.33
C TYR A 116 12.69 -19.12 -7.39
N GLY A 117 12.48 -18.13 -6.51
CA GLY A 117 13.45 -17.78 -5.47
C GLY A 117 13.74 -18.96 -4.54
N GLY A 118 12.71 -19.66 -4.08
CA GLY A 118 12.83 -20.87 -3.27
C GLY A 118 13.58 -21.99 -4.00
N TYR A 119 13.27 -22.22 -5.28
CA TYR A 119 13.97 -23.21 -6.11
C TYR A 119 15.46 -22.88 -6.27
N ASN A 120 15.82 -21.62 -6.50
CA ASN A 120 17.22 -21.19 -6.59
C ASN A 120 17.96 -21.38 -5.27
N ILE A 121 17.28 -21.19 -4.14
CA ILE A 121 17.87 -21.43 -2.80
C ILE A 121 18.15 -22.93 -2.59
N VAL A 122 17.19 -23.80 -2.92
CA VAL A 122 17.34 -25.25 -2.75
C VAL A 122 18.37 -25.85 -3.71
N THR A 123 18.45 -25.32 -4.94
CA THR A 123 19.38 -25.80 -5.98
C THR A 123 20.79 -25.21 -5.82
N GLY A 124 21.01 -24.30 -4.88
CA GLY A 124 22.31 -23.67 -4.63
C GLY A 124 22.74 -22.66 -5.70
N ASN A 125 21.85 -22.25 -6.61
CA ASN A 125 22.08 -21.22 -7.63
C ASN A 125 21.91 -19.81 -7.06
N ILE A 126 22.54 -19.55 -5.91
CA ILE A 126 22.46 -18.28 -5.21
C ILE A 126 23.87 -17.73 -5.00
N ALA A 127 24.18 -16.66 -5.74
CA ALA A 127 25.26 -15.77 -5.36
C ALA A 127 24.78 -14.94 -4.15
N TYR A 128 24.96 -15.47 -2.94
CA TYR A 128 24.73 -14.74 -1.70
C TYR A 128 25.62 -13.49 -1.69
N HIS A 129 25.08 -12.36 -2.15
CA HIS A 129 25.59 -11.05 -1.76
C HIS A 129 24.96 -10.76 -0.41
N ALA A 130 25.55 -11.33 0.65
CA ALA A 130 25.14 -11.01 2.01
C ALA A 130 25.30 -9.49 2.21
N ALA A 131 24.20 -8.78 2.46
CA ALA A 131 24.25 -7.45 3.02
C ALA A 131 24.77 -7.59 4.45
N ALA A 132 26.07 -7.36 4.61
CA ALA A 132 26.84 -7.43 5.85
C ALA A 132 26.95 -8.81 6.51
N HIS A 133 28.17 -9.16 6.92
CA HIS A 133 28.41 -10.28 7.82
C HIS A 133 27.72 -10.04 9.16
N ILE A 134 27.06 -11.07 9.70
CA ILE A 134 26.49 -11.05 11.05
C ILE A 134 27.61 -10.68 12.03
N GLY A 135 27.50 -9.50 12.67
CA GLY A 135 28.50 -8.98 13.63
C GLY A 135 29.41 -7.87 13.10
N ALA A 136 29.34 -7.47 11.84
CA ALA A 136 30.00 -6.26 11.37
C ALA A 136 29.17 -5.03 11.79
N PRO A 137 29.74 -4.05 12.53
CA PRO A 137 29.04 -2.80 12.76
C PRO A 137 28.78 -2.15 11.40
N VAL A 138 27.50 -1.94 11.08
CA VAL A 138 27.12 -1.16 9.90
C VAL A 138 27.51 0.29 10.22
N GLU A 139 28.71 0.70 9.82
CA GLU A 139 29.13 2.09 9.91
C GLU A 139 28.10 2.97 9.19
N GLY A 140 27.40 3.82 9.95
CA GLY A 140 26.38 4.72 9.42
C GLY A 140 24.93 4.32 9.71
N MET A 141 24.65 3.21 10.42
CA MET A 141 23.29 2.89 10.92
C MET A 141 22.91 3.87 12.06
N THR A 142 22.68 5.12 11.68
CA THR A 142 22.22 6.18 12.55
C THR A 142 20.71 6.06 12.77
N LEU A 143 20.23 6.62 13.88
CA LEU A 143 18.79 6.83 14.14
C LEU A 143 18.07 7.45 12.93
N VAL A 144 18.77 8.24 12.13
CA VAL A 144 18.26 8.85 10.89
C VAL A 144 17.88 7.80 9.84
N LEU A 145 18.67 6.74 9.65
CA LEU A 145 18.32 5.66 8.70
C LEU A 145 17.18 4.79 9.22
N PHE A 146 17.07 4.60 10.53
CA PHE A 146 15.93 3.93 11.15
C PHE A 146 14.64 4.72 10.94
N PHE A 147 14.66 6.03 11.22
CA PHE A 147 13.51 6.90 10.95
C PHE A 147 13.21 7.02 9.45
N ARG A 148 14.22 7.02 8.58
CA ARG A 148 14.03 7.01 7.13
C ARG A 148 13.34 5.73 6.66
N ALA A 149 13.75 4.57 7.17
CA ALA A 149 13.11 3.29 6.83
C ALA A 149 11.65 3.21 7.30
N PHE A 150 11.33 3.80 8.45
CA PHE A 150 9.95 3.93 8.94
C PHE A 150 9.14 4.99 8.20
N SER A 151 9.79 6.05 7.70
CA SER A 151 9.15 7.13 6.93
C SER A 151 8.93 6.77 5.46
N SER A 152 9.64 5.77 4.92
CA SER A 152 9.48 5.28 3.55
C SER A 152 8.49 4.10 3.43
N GLY A 153 7.78 3.76 4.51
CA GLY A 153 6.75 2.74 4.56
C GLY A 153 5.35 3.32 4.57
#